data_AF-A0A087T8P8-F1
#
_entry.id   AF-A0A087T8P8-F1
#
_cell.length_a   1.000
_cell.length_b   1.000
_cell.length_c   1.000
_cell.angle_alpha   90.00
_cell.angle_beta   90.00
_cell.angle_gamma   90.00
#
_symmetry.space_group_name_H-M   'P 1'
#
loop_
_entity.id
_entity.type
_entity.pdbx_description
1 polymer ?
#
loop_
_entity_poly.entity_id
_entity_poly.type
_entity_poly.pdbx_seq_one_letter_code
_entity_poly.pdbx_strand_id
1 'polypeptide(L)'
;MDNYEPGIYTEGVLKAVAVLRDQVMPNFASRVEIAVEALSSSPPKEVDENEFIDASRLVYDGVRDIRRAVLMNRSAEELDSETEIEFEANTS
;
A
#
# COMPACT_ATOMS: atom_id res chain seq x y z
N MET A 1 10.40 13.62 -2.06
CA MET A 1 9.56 14.82 -1.81
C MET A 1 10.38 16.10 -1.99
N ASP A 2 11.51 16.00 -2.69
CA ASP A 2 12.64 16.94 -2.58
C ASP A 2 12.48 18.15 -3.51
N ASN A 3 11.44 18.13 -4.34
CA ASN A 3 11.01 19.24 -5.19
C ASN A 3 9.97 20.14 -4.50
N TYR A 4 9.61 19.86 -3.24
CA TYR A 4 8.65 20.63 -2.44
C TYR A 4 9.34 21.29 -1.26
N GLU A 5 8.86 22.46 -0.84
CA GLU A 5 9.31 23.07 0.39
C GLU A 5 8.91 22.19 1.59
N PRO A 6 9.80 21.96 2.57
CA PRO A 6 9.48 21.19 3.76
C PRO A 6 8.30 21.78 4.53
N GLY A 7 7.35 20.94 4.91
CA GLY A 7 6.21 21.31 5.73
C GLY A 7 5.23 20.16 5.96
N ILE A 8 4.04 20.49 6.47
CA ILE A 8 3.00 19.52 6.88
C ILE A 8 2.67 18.53 5.76
N TYR A 9 2.57 19.01 4.51
CA TYR A 9 2.35 18.15 3.35
C TYR A 9 3.48 17.14 3.14
N THR A 10 4.73 17.61 3.03
CA THR A 10 5.87 16.72 2.78
C THR A 10 6.06 15.74 3.93
N GLU A 11 5.85 16.18 5.17
CA GLU A 11 5.91 15.33 6.36
C GLU A 11 4.83 14.25 6.35
N GLY A 12 3.59 14.59 5.99
CA GLY A 12 2.49 13.63 5.91
C GLY A 12 2.75 12.50 4.92
N VAL A 13 3.21 12.84 3.71
CA VAL A 13 3.56 11.85 2.68
C VAL A 13 4.79 11.03 3.12
N LEU A 14 5.85 11.68 3.61
CA LEU A 14 7.06 10.98 4.06
C LEU A 14 6.78 10.03 5.22
N LYS A 15 5.86 10.40 6.13
CA LYS A 15 5.42 9.52 7.22
C LYS A 15 4.68 8.30 6.70
N ALA A 16 3.76 8.47 5.75
CA ALA A 16 3.05 7.34 5.13
C ALA A 16 4.02 6.40 4.41
N VAL A 17 4.99 6.95 3.68
CA VAL A 17 6.06 6.18 3.02
C VAL A 17 6.92 5.43 4.04
N ALA A 18 7.30 6.07 5.16
CA ALA A 18 8.08 5.43 6.21
C ALA A 18 7.32 4.27 6.86
N VAL A 19 6.02 4.41 7.14
CA VAL A 19 5.19 3.31 7.68
C VAL A 19 5.14 2.12 6.71
N LEU A 20 4.90 2.37 5.42
CA LEU A 20 4.90 1.31 4.41
C LEU A 20 6.26 0.59 4.37
N ARG A 21 7.36 1.36 4.30
CA ARG A 21 8.74 0.83 4.16
C ARG A 21 9.20 0.07 5.40
N ASP A 22 9.01 0.65 6.59
CA ASP A 22 9.67 0.19 7.81
C ASP A 22 8.83 -0.82 8.60
N GLN A 23 7.52 -0.90 8.35
CA GLN A 23 6.62 -1.75 9.12
C GLN A 23 5.85 -2.73 8.23
N VAL A 24 5.15 -2.22 7.22
CA VAL A 24 4.24 -3.04 6.41
C VAL A 24 5.00 -4.01 5.50
N MET A 25 6.01 -3.53 4.76
CA MET A 25 6.79 -4.37 3.85
C MET A 25 7.57 -5.48 4.57
N PRO A 26 8.25 -5.23 5.72
CA PRO A 26 8.90 -6.30 6.48
C PRO A 26 7.93 -7.33 7.04
N ASN A 27 6.75 -6.90 7.52
CA ASN A 27 5.71 -7.82 7.99
C ASN A 27 5.24 -8.72 6.85
N PHE A 28 4.87 -8.13 5.71
CA PHE A 28 4.44 -8.90 4.53
C PHE A 28 5.52 -9.90 4.06
N ALA A 29 6.78 -9.47 3.98
CA ALA A 29 7.88 -10.36 3.60
C ALA A 29 8.02 -11.55 4.56
N SER A 30 7.93 -11.29 5.87
CA SER A 30 7.95 -12.35 6.89
C SER A 30 6.78 -13.32 6.74
N ARG A 31 5.56 -12.84 6.46
CA ARG A 31 4.40 -13.71 6.25
C ARG A 31 4.52 -14.56 4.98
N VAL A 32 5.08 -14.01 3.91
CA VAL A 32 5.39 -14.76 2.69
C VAL A 32 6.40 -15.85 2.96
N GLU A 33 7.49 -15.54 3.68
CA GLU A 33 8.53 -16.53 4.02
C GLU A 33 7.96 -17.70 4.82
N ILE A 34 7.16 -17.40 5.86
CA ILE A 34 6.48 -18.42 6.69
C ILE A 34 5.56 -19.30 5.84
N ALA A 35 4.73 -18.70 4.99
CA ALA A 35 3.83 -19.44 4.12
C ALA A 35 4.58 -20.36 3.14
N VAL A 36 5.66 -19.86 2.55
CA VAL A 36 6.51 -20.66 1.64
C VAL A 36 7.16 -21.81 2.39
N GLU A 37 7.69 -21.61 3.59
CA GLU A 37 8.30 -22.67 4.40
C GLU A 37 7.29 -23.76 4.75
N ALA A 38 6.09 -23.37 5.19
CA ALA A 38 5.02 -24.29 5.57
C ALA A 38 4.54 -25.13 4.38
N LEU A 39 4.36 -24.52 3.21
CA LEU A 39 3.93 -25.24 1.99
C LEU A 39 5.05 -26.12 1.41
N SER A 40 6.31 -25.77 1.63
CA SER A 40 7.47 -26.52 1.12
C SER A 40 7.87 -27.69 2.02
N SER A 41 7.32 -27.81 3.23
CA SER A 41 7.65 -28.91 4.14
C SER A 41 7.00 -30.23 3.71
N SER A 42 7.53 -31.36 4.20
CA SER A 42 6.97 -32.69 3.93
C SER A 42 6.70 -33.44 5.25
N PRO A 43 5.43 -33.64 5.64
CA PRO A 43 4.22 -33.13 4.99
C PRO A 43 4.12 -31.58 5.09
N PRO A 44 3.33 -30.92 4.24
CA PRO A 44 3.06 -29.48 4.36
C PRO A 44 2.46 -29.15 5.73
N LYS A 45 2.90 -28.03 6.31
CA LYS A 45 2.34 -27.48 7.54
C LYS A 45 1.15 -26.56 7.21
N GLU A 46 0.28 -26.36 8.20
CA GLU A 46 -0.78 -25.35 8.10
C GLU A 46 -0.19 -23.95 8.05
N VAL A 47 -0.83 -23.08 7.26
CA VAL A 47 -0.51 -21.65 7.15
C VAL A 47 -1.60 -20.89 7.90
N ASP A 48 -1.21 -19.86 8.67
CA ASP A 48 -2.18 -18.90 9.18
C ASP A 48 -2.61 -17.95 8.04
N GLU A 49 -3.67 -18.35 7.34
CA GLU A 49 -4.20 -17.61 6.20
C GLU A 49 -4.70 -16.21 6.60
N ASN A 50 -5.22 -16.04 7.82
CA ASN A 50 -5.73 -14.75 8.26
C ASN A 50 -4.59 -13.73 8.40
N GLU A 51 -3.49 -14.12 9.05
CA GLU A 51 -2.31 -13.25 9.16
C GLU A 51 -1.70 -12.93 7.79
N PHE A 52 -1.69 -13.88 6.87
CA PHE A 52 -1.18 -13.66 5.51
C PHE A 52 -2.06 -12.69 4.71
N ILE A 53 -3.39 -12.87 4.78
CA ILE A 53 -4.37 -11.98 4.13
C ILE A 53 -4.27 -10.56 4.71
N ASP A 54 -4.19 -10.44 6.03
CA ASP A 54 -4.08 -9.15 6.72
C ASP A 54 -2.79 -8.42 6.32
N ALA A 55 -1.65 -9.12 6.31
CA ALA A 55 -0.38 -8.54 5.88
C ALA A 55 -0.42 -8.09 4.42
N SER A 56 -1.04 -8.88 3.53
CA SER A 56 -1.23 -8.54 2.12
C SER A 56 -2.11 -7.29 1.95
N ARG A 57 -3.19 -7.21 2.74
CA ARG A 57 -4.10 -6.06 2.73
C ARG A 57 -3.41 -4.78 3.20
N LEU A 58 -2.55 -4.86 4.22
CA LEU A 58 -1.80 -3.71 4.73
C LEU A 58 -0.87 -3.11 3.65
N VAL A 59 -0.31 -3.92 2.75
CA VAL A 59 0.49 -3.41 1.61
C VAL A 59 -0.38 -2.54 0.70
N TYR A 60 -1.57 -3.03 0.32
CA TYR A 60 -2.51 -2.28 -0.50
C TYR A 60 -2.95 -0.98 0.20
N ASP A 61 -3.36 -1.08 1.47
CA ASP A 61 -3.81 0.06 2.26
C ASP A 61 -2.69 1.10 2.41
N GLY A 62 -1.44 0.68 2.66
CA GLY A 62 -0.29 1.58 2.75
C GLY A 62 0.02 2.33 1.46
N VAL A 63 -0.04 1.66 0.30
CA VAL A 63 0.12 2.33 -1.01
C VAL A 63 -1.04 3.29 -1.28
N ARG A 64 -2.28 2.88 -0.97
CA ARG A 64 -3.46 3.73 -1.12
C ARG A 64 -3.36 4.99 -0.25
N ASP A 65 -2.86 4.86 0.97
CA ASP A 65 -2.74 5.98 1.90
C ASP A 65 -1.63 6.96 1.49
N ILE A 66 -0.52 6.47 0.92
CA ILE A 66 0.47 7.35 0.27
C ILE A 66 -0.17 8.12 -0.89
N ARG A 67 -0.92 7.44 -1.77
CA ARG A 67 -1.63 8.11 -2.88
C ARG A 67 -2.56 9.21 -2.37
N ARG A 68 -3.35 8.91 -1.33
CA ARG A 68 -4.23 9.91 -0.69
C ARG A 68 -3.44 11.07 -0.10
N ALA A 69 -2.36 10.80 0.63
CA ALA A 69 -1.53 11.85 1.22
C ALA A 69 -0.94 12.80 0.17
N VAL A 70 -0.54 12.27 -0.99
CA VAL A 70 -0.07 13.08 -2.14
C VAL A 70 -1.20 13.94 -2.72
N LEU A 71 -2.40 13.37 -2.87
CA LEU A 71 -3.55 14.07 -3.45
C LEU A 71 -4.19 15.11 -2.52
N MET A 72 -4.04 14.97 -1.20
CA MET A 72 -4.63 15.90 -0.22
C MET A 72 -4.03 17.32 -0.22
N ASN A 73 -2.93 17.56 -0.92
CA ASN A 73 -2.33 18.89 -1.09
C ASN A 73 -2.64 19.55 -2.44
N ARG A 74 -3.47 18.91 -3.27
CA ARG A 74 -3.98 19.51 -4.50
C ARG A 74 -5.18 20.38 -4.18
N SER A 75 -5.21 21.62 -4.69
CA SER A 75 -6.41 22.45 -4.61
C SER A 75 -7.57 21.73 -5.29
N ALA A 76 -8.81 21.96 -4.84
CA ALA A 76 -10.00 21.27 -5.36
C ALA A 76 -10.12 21.33 -6.91
N GLU A 77 -9.53 22.35 -7.54
CA GLU A 77 -9.48 22.57 -8.98
C GLU A 77 -8.61 21.56 -9.74
N GLU A 78 -7.57 20.97 -9.12
CA GLU A 78 -6.72 19.95 -9.75
C GLU A 78 -7.34 18.54 -9.67
N LEU A 79 -8.20 18.29 -8.68
CA LEU A 79 -8.86 17.00 -8.46
C LEU A 79 -9.98 16.72 -9.49
N ASP A 80 -10.67 17.76 -9.99
CA ASP A 80 -11.69 17.62 -11.04
C ASP A 80 -11.09 17.15 -12.38
N SER A 81 -9.80 17.42 -12.63
CA SER A 81 -9.13 17.03 -13.88
C SER A 81 -8.68 15.56 -13.95
N GLU A 82 -8.50 14.90 -12.81
CA GLU A 82 -8.04 13.49 -12.74
C GLU A 82 -9.14 12.50 -12.35
N THR A 83 -10.35 12.98 -12.06
CA THR A 83 -11.50 12.10 -11.75
C THR A 83 -12.19 11.55 -13.01
N GLU A 84 -11.85 12.06 -14.21
CA GLU A 84 -12.15 11.41 -15.49
C GLU A 84 -11.15 10.27 -15.78
N ILE A 85 -11.17 9.21 -14.98
CA ILE A 85 -10.81 7.89 -15.51
C ILE A 85 -12.13 7.28 -15.93
N GLU A 86 -12.50 7.48 -17.20
CA GLU A 86 -13.60 6.75 -17.83
C GLU A 86 -13.33 5.25 -17.62
N PHE A 87 -14.09 4.64 -16.72
CA PHE A 87 -14.27 3.20 -16.75
C PHE A 87 -15.03 2.91 -18.04
N GLU A 88 -14.31 2.75 -19.15
CA GLU A 88 -14.82 2.02 -20.30
C GLU A 88 -15.08 0.59 -19.82
N ALA A 89 -16.30 0.38 -19.35
CA ALA A 89 -16.87 -0.94 -19.15
C ALA A 89 -16.79 -1.62 -20.51
N ASN A 90 -15.84 -2.53 -20.65
CA ASN A 90 -15.71 -3.42 -21.79
C ASN A 90 -16.94 -4.35 -21.78
N THR A 91 -18.08 -3.85 -22.26
CA THR A 91 -19.28 -4.63 -22.48
C THR A 91 -19.01 -5.56 -23.65
N SER A 92 -18.93 -6.85 -23.32
CA SER A 92 -18.94 -7.96 -24.30
C SER A 92 -20.26 -8.01 -25.07
#